data_AF-A0A426UCM5-F1
#
_entry.id   AF-A0A426UCM5-F1
#
_cell.length_a   1.000
_cell.length_b   1.000
_cell.length_c   1.000
_cell.angle_alpha   90.00
_cell.angle_beta   90.00
_cell.angle_gamma   90.00
#
_symmetry.space_group_name_H-M   'P 1'
#
loop_
_entity.id
_entity.type
_entity.pdbx_description
1 polymer ?
#
loop_
_entity_poly.entity_id
_entity_poly.type
_entity_poly.pdbx_seq_one_letter_code
_entity_poly.pdbx_strand_id
1 'polypeptide(L)'
;MASLLLRRWWWPLLLLLLCFSLVGFIVALRPPPPQVRAAALLAPATVAPAQLALGAWNPLAAMPGQRAEATSTPAVVAWGGERLDLFVRGRNGELYQNYRDQSRWSGWQIPAGLRDIVLRSAPACATWGSERISCVALIEGDRAVWHFYYDGQAWASESLGGDAWSAPAIVSPQLNQLAVFVAGGGGRLYGKGWVPGRWSEWQDFGGELRSAPACAVYRGEQVINCFVVNTYQTISRQAITMRNELLTGAGYVTLAMSEADGNILTVGSAPAALASGPGRITLLVLNRNQNLFQATWAGRETVTWQRINPNHSFASVPTCASTAPGRADCFARGPDSPMLGAFGDILHASGTVQ
;
A
#
# COMPACT_ATOMS: atom_id res chain seq x y z
N MET A 1 20.72 -19.35 111.28
CA MET A 1 21.79 -20.14 110.63
C MET A 1 21.96 -19.57 109.23
N ALA A 2 22.86 -18.60 109.03
CA ALA A 2 24.18 -18.77 108.39
C ALA A 2 24.06 -19.44 106.99
N SER A 3 24.55 -18.94 105.85
CA SER A 3 25.56 -17.90 105.58
C SER A 3 25.86 -17.86 104.05
N LEU A 4 26.12 -16.66 103.49
CA LEU A 4 27.14 -16.34 102.44
C LEU A 4 26.92 -16.90 101.00
N LEU A 5 27.26 -16.30 99.85
CA LEU A 5 27.87 -15.06 99.31
C LEU A 5 27.65 -15.14 97.75
N LEU A 6 27.22 -14.10 97.00
CA LEU A 6 28.03 -13.10 96.23
C LEU A 6 29.10 -13.74 95.30
N ARG A 7 29.29 -13.50 93.98
CA ARG A 7 29.27 -12.36 93.00
C ARG A 7 29.47 -13.01 91.60
N ARG A 8 28.87 -12.67 90.45
CA ARG A 8 28.81 -11.48 89.55
C ARG A 8 30.18 -10.97 89.02
N TRP A 9 30.18 -10.47 87.76
CA TRP A 9 31.18 -9.66 86.99
C TRP A 9 31.95 -10.44 85.89
N TRP A 10 31.72 -10.22 84.58
CA TRP A 10 32.07 -9.12 83.65
C TRP A 10 33.47 -9.26 82.99
N TRP A 11 33.53 -9.06 81.66
CA TRP A 11 34.65 -9.25 80.72
C TRP A 11 35.93 -8.43 81.03
N PRO A 12 37.06 -8.69 80.32
CA PRO A 12 37.55 -7.63 79.41
C PRO A 12 38.27 -8.08 78.11
N LEU A 13 38.45 -7.08 77.23
CA LEU A 13 39.22 -7.03 75.98
C LEU A 13 40.75 -6.83 76.23
N LEU A 14 41.53 -7.16 75.19
CA LEU A 14 42.83 -6.58 74.76
C LEU A 14 44.14 -6.96 75.50
N LEU A 15 45.01 -7.70 74.81
CA LEU A 15 46.47 -7.63 74.99
C LEU A 15 47.21 -7.94 73.66
N LEU A 16 47.91 -6.91 73.16
CA LEU A 16 49.21 -6.88 72.44
C LEU A 16 49.52 -7.94 71.33
N LEU A 17 49.62 -7.59 70.04
CA LEU A 17 50.72 -6.91 69.32
C LEU A 17 52.14 -7.49 69.55
N LEU A 18 52.76 -7.87 68.41
CA LEU A 18 54.20 -8.08 68.11
C LEU A 18 54.71 -9.54 68.03
N CYS A 19 54.68 -10.10 66.82
CA CYS A 19 55.86 -10.78 66.26
C CYS A 19 55.88 -10.60 64.74
N PHE A 20 56.88 -9.87 64.26
CA PHE A 20 57.16 -9.54 62.87
C PHE A 20 57.86 -10.72 62.16
N SER A 21 57.69 -10.79 60.83
CA SER A 21 58.73 -11.10 59.83
C SER A 21 58.75 -12.46 59.11
N LEU A 22 58.69 -12.35 57.77
CA LEU A 22 59.19 -13.23 56.70
C LEU A 22 58.43 -14.54 56.37
N VAL A 23 57.49 -14.47 55.42
CA VAL A 23 57.45 -15.15 54.10
C VAL A 23 56.30 -14.43 53.33
N GLY A 24 56.48 -13.71 52.22
CA GLY A 24 57.27 -14.07 51.05
C GLY A 24 56.38 -14.70 49.97
N PHE A 25 55.49 -13.90 49.37
CA PHE A 25 55.10 -13.99 47.96
C PHE A 25 54.64 -15.35 47.38
N ILE A 26 53.36 -15.73 47.56
CA ILE A 26 52.56 -16.40 46.52
C ILE A 26 51.12 -15.88 46.60
N VAL A 27 50.85 -14.71 46.01
CA VAL A 27 49.48 -14.35 45.63
C VAL A 27 49.16 -15.20 44.41
N ALA A 28 48.27 -16.18 44.61
CA ALA A 28 47.76 -17.00 43.53
C ALA A 28 47.18 -16.10 42.43
N LEU A 29 47.75 -16.23 41.23
CA LEU A 29 47.21 -15.71 39.97
C LEU A 29 45.82 -16.31 39.75
N ARG A 30 44.78 -15.68 40.29
CA ARG A 30 43.44 -15.83 39.73
C ARG A 30 43.37 -14.90 38.52
N PRO A 31 43.15 -15.42 37.30
CA PRO A 31 42.85 -14.54 36.18
C PRO A 31 41.61 -13.72 36.55
N PRO A 32 41.55 -12.43 36.19
CA PRO A 32 40.33 -11.66 36.37
C PRO A 32 39.17 -12.41 35.68
N PRO A 33 37.96 -12.41 36.24
CA PRO A 33 36.80 -12.92 35.53
C PRO A 33 36.73 -12.21 34.18
N PRO A 34 36.38 -12.92 33.08
CA PRO A 34 36.31 -12.30 31.77
C PRO A 34 35.40 -11.09 31.89
N GLN A 35 36.00 -9.89 31.77
CA GLN A 35 35.25 -8.68 31.57
C GLN A 35 34.61 -8.86 30.21
N VAL A 36 33.37 -9.36 30.20
CA VAL A 36 32.49 -9.24 29.06
C VAL A 36 32.36 -7.73 28.90
N ARG A 37 33.20 -7.16 28.04
CA ARG A 37 32.97 -5.82 27.52
C ARG A 37 31.52 -5.87 27.11
N ALA A 38 30.68 -5.03 27.73
CA ALA A 38 29.40 -4.73 27.14
C ALA A 38 29.77 -4.27 25.73
N ALA A 39 29.64 -5.18 24.76
CA ALA A 39 29.54 -4.78 23.38
C ALA A 39 28.41 -3.78 23.48
N ALA A 40 28.71 -2.50 23.26
CA ALA A 40 27.67 -1.54 23.00
C ALA A 40 26.82 -2.25 21.95
N LEU A 41 25.61 -2.68 22.35
CA LEU A 41 24.62 -3.11 21.38
C LEU A 41 24.51 -1.85 20.55
N LEU A 42 25.20 -1.85 19.41
CA LEU A 42 24.92 -0.93 18.34
C LEU A 42 23.42 -1.07 18.22
N ALA A 43 22.70 0.00 18.58
CA ALA A 43 21.28 0.10 18.28
C ALA A 43 21.17 -0.46 16.86
N PRO A 44 20.27 -1.44 16.61
CA PRO A 44 20.18 -2.07 15.30
C PRO A 44 20.20 -0.92 14.32
N ALA A 45 21.21 -0.91 13.44
CA ALA A 45 21.37 0.17 12.48
C ALA A 45 19.97 0.44 11.95
N THR A 46 19.45 1.65 12.17
CA THR A 46 18.17 2.02 11.61
C THR A 46 18.39 1.93 10.13
N VAL A 47 18.10 0.76 9.56
CA VAL A 47 18.01 0.56 8.14
C VAL A 47 16.92 1.55 7.79
N ALA A 48 17.33 2.68 7.20
CA ALA A 48 16.40 3.58 6.57
C ALA A 48 15.50 2.66 5.74
N PRO A 49 14.18 2.64 5.99
CA PRO A 49 13.31 1.66 5.37
C PRO A 49 13.63 1.70 3.89
N ALA A 50 13.94 0.55 3.29
CA ALA A 50 14.14 0.48 1.85
C ALA A 50 12.81 0.92 1.22
N GLN A 51 12.76 2.20 0.88
CA GLN A 51 11.60 2.85 0.33
C GLN A 51 11.50 2.39 -1.11
N LEU A 52 10.25 2.25 -1.59
CA LEU A 52 9.99 2.45 -3.01
C LEU A 52 10.52 3.85 -3.35
N ALA A 53 11.75 3.91 -3.85
CA ALA A 53 12.28 5.11 -4.45
C ALA A 53 11.74 5.10 -5.88
N LEU A 54 10.52 5.63 -6.06
CA LEU A 54 10.04 6.09 -7.37
C LEU A 54 10.86 7.33 -7.76
N GLY A 55 12.18 7.14 -7.87
CA GLY A 55 13.21 8.20 -7.80
C GLY A 55 13.63 8.76 -9.15
N ALA A 56 13.14 8.18 -10.24
CA ALA A 56 13.26 8.77 -11.56
C ALA A 56 12.05 8.33 -12.40
N TRP A 57 11.03 9.18 -12.47
CA TRP A 57 10.17 9.13 -13.64
C TRP A 57 11.03 9.61 -14.81
N ASN A 58 11.18 8.76 -15.83
CA ASN A 58 11.80 9.22 -17.07
C ASN A 58 11.03 10.46 -17.57
N PRO A 59 11.70 11.42 -18.22
CA PRO A 59 11.02 12.59 -18.77
C PRO A 59 9.84 12.14 -19.64
N LEU A 60 8.73 12.89 -19.63
CA LEU A 60 7.48 12.64 -20.37
C LEU A 60 7.72 11.83 -21.66
N ALA A 61 7.63 10.51 -21.55
CA ALA A 61 7.77 9.63 -22.69
C ALA A 61 6.37 9.16 -23.02
N ALA A 62 5.83 9.61 -24.15
CA ALA A 62 4.61 9.04 -24.68
C ALA A 62 4.83 7.51 -24.84
N MET A 63 3.96 6.73 -24.22
CA MET A 63 4.00 5.27 -24.34
C MET A 63 4.05 4.86 -25.83
N PRO A 64 4.88 3.88 -26.23
CA PRO A 64 4.95 3.44 -27.62
C PRO A 64 3.58 3.00 -28.15
N GLY A 65 3.21 3.48 -29.33
CA GLY A 65 1.87 3.37 -29.91
C GLY A 65 1.22 4.75 -30.11
N GLN A 66 0.14 4.83 -30.90
CA GLN A 66 -0.60 6.09 -31.08
C GLN A 66 -1.03 6.68 -29.73
N ARG A 67 -1.14 8.01 -29.61
CA ARG A 67 -1.57 8.67 -28.37
C ARG A 67 -2.98 8.19 -27.97
N ALA A 68 -3.15 7.72 -26.73
CA ALA A 68 -4.46 7.33 -26.20
C ALA A 68 -5.35 8.52 -25.79
N GLU A 69 -4.80 9.74 -25.74
CA GLU A 69 -5.45 10.92 -25.13
C GLU A 69 -6.16 10.53 -23.80
N ALA A 70 -5.41 9.97 -22.85
CA ALA A 70 -5.96 9.40 -21.63
C ALA A 70 -6.64 10.49 -20.76
N THR A 71 -7.90 10.28 -20.39
CA THR A 71 -8.72 11.22 -19.59
C THR A 71 -9.01 10.71 -18.18
N SER A 72 -8.35 9.62 -17.77
CA SER A 72 -8.47 9.04 -16.43
C SER A 72 -7.11 8.70 -15.83
N THR A 73 -7.12 8.37 -14.54
CA THR A 73 -6.01 7.61 -13.94
C THR A 73 -5.89 6.27 -14.69
N PRO A 74 -4.67 5.82 -15.05
CA PRO A 74 -4.50 4.49 -15.63
C PRO A 74 -4.77 3.40 -14.60
N ALA A 75 -5.07 2.19 -15.07
CA ALA A 75 -4.94 0.96 -14.30
C ALA A 75 -3.92 0.06 -14.98
N VAL A 76 -3.19 -0.74 -14.20
CA VAL A 76 -2.20 -1.67 -14.73
C VAL A 76 -2.26 -2.99 -13.98
N VAL A 77 -2.14 -4.09 -14.71
CA VAL A 77 -2.02 -5.45 -14.16
C VAL A 77 -0.84 -6.20 -14.78
N ALA A 78 -0.33 -7.18 -14.05
CA ALA A 78 0.70 -8.11 -14.53
C ALA A 78 0.29 -9.54 -14.17
N TRP A 79 0.25 -10.45 -15.14
CA TRP A 79 -0.27 -11.82 -14.93
C TRP A 79 0.64 -12.96 -15.41
N GLY A 80 1.84 -12.67 -15.95
CA GLY A 80 2.86 -13.68 -16.28
C GLY A 80 3.87 -13.19 -17.32
N GLY A 81 5.03 -13.84 -17.49
CA GLY A 81 5.90 -13.69 -18.67
C GLY A 81 6.21 -12.26 -19.16
N GLU A 82 6.52 -11.32 -18.27
CA GLU A 82 6.70 -9.87 -18.57
C GLU A 82 5.47 -9.12 -19.10
N ARG A 83 4.32 -9.78 -19.15
CA ARG A 83 3.04 -9.25 -19.59
C ARG A 83 2.53 -8.18 -18.64
N LEU A 84 2.36 -6.99 -19.19
CA LEU A 84 1.68 -5.86 -18.56
C LEU A 84 0.48 -5.50 -19.43
N ASP A 85 -0.65 -5.21 -18.81
CA ASP A 85 -1.81 -4.66 -19.50
C ASP A 85 -2.18 -3.35 -18.81
N LEU A 86 -2.13 -2.25 -19.58
CA LEU A 86 -2.57 -0.94 -19.15
C LEU A 86 -3.97 -0.67 -19.68
N PHE A 87 -4.77 -0.02 -18.84
CA PHE A 87 -6.12 0.38 -19.15
C PHE A 87 -6.33 1.86 -18.83
N VAL A 88 -6.95 2.59 -19.75
CA VAL A 88 -7.32 4.00 -19.55
C VAL A 88 -8.70 4.25 -20.12
N ARG A 89 -9.36 5.28 -19.61
CA ARG A 89 -10.47 5.90 -20.32
C ARG A 89 -9.92 6.87 -21.37
N GLY A 90 -10.31 6.67 -22.63
CA GLY A 90 -9.97 7.57 -23.73
C GLY A 90 -10.79 8.86 -23.73
N ARG A 91 -10.56 9.73 -24.71
CA ARG A 91 -11.31 11.00 -24.86
C ARG A 91 -12.76 10.81 -25.27
N ASN A 92 -13.06 9.77 -26.03
CA ASN A 92 -14.41 9.31 -26.35
C ASN A 92 -15.10 8.59 -25.18
N GLY A 93 -14.41 8.46 -24.03
CA GLY A 93 -14.93 7.78 -22.84
C GLY A 93 -14.80 6.26 -22.88
N GLU A 94 -14.32 5.63 -23.95
CA GLU A 94 -14.20 4.17 -24.05
C GLU A 94 -13.00 3.62 -23.26
N LEU A 95 -13.05 2.33 -22.95
CA LEU A 95 -11.95 1.60 -22.32
C LEU A 95 -10.88 1.24 -23.36
N TYR A 96 -9.71 1.85 -23.26
CA TYR A 96 -8.54 1.49 -24.06
C TYR A 96 -7.60 0.58 -23.28
N GLN A 97 -7.06 -0.42 -23.97
CA GLN A 97 -6.01 -1.32 -23.51
C GLN A 97 -4.74 -1.10 -24.33
N ASN A 98 -3.59 -1.08 -23.68
CA ASN A 98 -2.29 -1.25 -24.32
C ASN A 98 -1.49 -2.26 -23.50
N TYR A 99 -1.10 -3.35 -24.13
CA TYR A 99 -0.45 -4.44 -23.44
C TYR A 99 0.94 -4.69 -24.00
N ARG A 100 1.85 -5.10 -23.11
CA ARG A 100 3.21 -5.46 -23.46
C ARG A 100 3.33 -6.96 -23.50
N ASP A 101 3.69 -7.51 -24.65
CA ASP A 101 4.01 -8.92 -24.80
C ASP A 101 5.39 -9.06 -25.43
N GLN A 102 6.24 -9.90 -24.83
CA GLN A 102 7.62 -10.12 -25.28
C GLN A 102 8.37 -8.81 -25.61
N SER A 103 8.33 -7.84 -24.69
CA SER A 103 8.92 -6.50 -24.84
C SER A 103 8.33 -5.59 -25.92
N ARG A 104 7.21 -5.95 -26.57
CA ARG A 104 6.52 -5.10 -27.55
C ARG A 104 5.16 -4.66 -27.03
N TRP A 105 4.89 -3.36 -27.15
CA TRP A 105 3.56 -2.81 -26.88
C TRP A 105 2.63 -3.07 -28.06
N SER A 106 1.39 -3.44 -27.78
CA SER A 106 0.36 -3.64 -28.79
C SER A 106 -0.05 -2.35 -29.49
N GLY A 107 0.23 -1.21 -28.86
CA GLY A 107 -0.47 0.04 -29.15
C GLY A 107 -1.84 0.06 -28.47
N TRP A 108 -2.41 1.26 -28.36
CA TRP A 108 -3.72 1.44 -27.73
C TRP A 108 -4.84 0.96 -28.63
N GLN A 109 -5.72 0.13 -28.07
CA GLN A 109 -6.87 -0.44 -28.76
C GLN A 109 -8.03 -0.58 -27.79
N ILE A 110 -9.26 -0.57 -28.30
CA ILE A 110 -10.42 -0.96 -27.51
C ILE A 110 -10.50 -2.49 -27.53
N PRO A 111 -10.58 -3.17 -26.38
CA PRO A 111 -10.73 -4.62 -26.35
C PRO A 111 -11.91 -5.09 -27.19
N ALA A 112 -11.72 -6.17 -27.95
CA ALA A 112 -12.77 -6.73 -28.80
C ALA A 112 -14.00 -7.11 -27.95
N GLY A 113 -15.18 -6.66 -28.36
CA GLY A 113 -16.43 -6.87 -27.59
C GLY A 113 -16.75 -5.81 -26.54
N LEU A 114 -15.86 -4.83 -26.30
CA LEU A 114 -16.07 -3.72 -25.36
C LEU A 114 -16.22 -2.35 -26.04
N ARG A 115 -16.52 -2.33 -27.34
CA ARG A 115 -16.81 -1.10 -28.10
C ARG A 115 -18.16 -0.52 -27.71
N ASP A 116 -18.29 0.79 -27.89
CA ASP A 116 -19.49 1.57 -27.65
C ASP A 116 -19.93 1.62 -26.16
N ILE A 117 -19.01 1.29 -25.25
CA ILE A 117 -19.20 1.39 -23.80
C ILE A 117 -18.49 2.64 -23.29
N VAL A 118 -19.26 3.65 -22.93
CA VAL A 118 -18.74 4.94 -22.44
C VAL A 118 -18.59 4.90 -20.91
N LEU A 119 -17.36 5.02 -20.44
CA LEU A 119 -17.02 5.05 -19.02
C LEU A 119 -17.18 6.46 -18.43
N ARG A 120 -17.77 6.54 -17.24
CA ARG A 120 -17.82 7.79 -16.45
C ARG A 120 -16.74 7.88 -15.37
N SER A 121 -16.11 6.76 -14.99
CA SER A 121 -15.00 6.72 -14.03
C SER A 121 -13.69 6.25 -14.67
N ALA A 122 -12.59 6.39 -13.93
CA ALA A 122 -11.38 5.64 -14.23
C ALA A 122 -11.65 4.12 -14.07
N PRO A 123 -11.02 3.26 -14.89
CA PRO A 123 -11.03 1.83 -14.63
C PRO A 123 -10.12 1.47 -13.45
N ALA A 124 -10.46 0.41 -12.72
CA ALA A 124 -9.55 -0.29 -11.82
C ALA A 124 -9.48 -1.75 -12.25
N CYS A 125 -8.28 -2.35 -12.25
CA CYS A 125 -8.10 -3.71 -12.75
C CYS A 125 -7.27 -4.56 -11.78
N ALA A 126 -7.56 -5.86 -11.76
CA ALA A 126 -6.83 -6.87 -11.01
C ALA A 126 -6.70 -8.15 -11.85
N THR A 127 -5.67 -8.95 -11.53
CA THR A 127 -5.54 -10.31 -12.05
C THR A 127 -5.71 -11.32 -10.91
N TRP A 128 -6.51 -12.35 -11.17
CA TRP A 128 -6.83 -13.42 -10.24
C TRP A 128 -6.28 -14.79 -10.69
N GLY A 129 -5.50 -14.80 -11.77
CA GLY A 129 -4.88 -15.98 -12.36
C GLY A 129 -4.12 -15.63 -13.64
N SER A 130 -3.33 -16.58 -14.15
CA SER A 130 -2.65 -16.42 -15.45
C SER A 130 -3.69 -16.25 -16.54
N GLU A 131 -3.45 -15.33 -17.48
CA GLU A 131 -4.35 -15.02 -18.60
C GLU A 131 -5.76 -14.62 -18.16
N ARG A 132 -5.89 -14.04 -16.95
CA ARG A 132 -7.16 -13.58 -16.40
C ARG A 132 -7.02 -12.15 -15.91
N ILE A 133 -7.86 -11.28 -16.45
CA ILE A 133 -7.93 -9.86 -16.10
C ILE A 133 -9.38 -9.54 -15.76
N SER A 134 -9.58 -8.80 -14.69
CA SER A 134 -10.87 -8.23 -14.33
C SER A 134 -10.69 -6.74 -14.10
N CYS A 135 -11.39 -5.94 -14.89
CA CYS A 135 -11.49 -4.50 -14.76
C CYS A 135 -12.89 -4.12 -14.30
N VAL A 136 -13.00 -3.07 -13.49
CA VAL A 136 -14.27 -2.49 -13.06
C VAL A 136 -14.27 -0.99 -13.29
N ALA A 137 -15.42 -0.47 -13.70
CA ALA A 137 -15.64 0.96 -13.87
C ALA A 137 -17.13 1.28 -13.73
N LEU A 138 -17.46 2.57 -13.65
CA LEU A 138 -18.82 3.07 -13.86
C LEU A 138 -18.98 3.47 -15.32
N ILE A 139 -20.15 3.20 -15.90
CA ILE A 139 -20.52 3.63 -17.25
C ILE A 139 -21.43 4.86 -17.22
N GLU A 140 -21.46 5.63 -18.30
CA GLU A 140 -22.36 6.77 -18.44
C GLU A 140 -23.84 6.34 -18.40
N GLY A 141 -24.70 7.20 -17.84
CA GLY A 141 -26.13 6.93 -17.73
C GLY A 141 -26.56 6.01 -16.59
N ASP A 142 -25.62 5.37 -15.88
CA ASP A 142 -25.89 4.46 -14.77
C ASP A 142 -25.02 4.79 -13.53
N ARG A 143 -25.45 4.30 -12.36
CA ARG A 143 -24.71 4.33 -11.09
C ARG A 143 -24.23 2.94 -10.67
N ALA A 144 -24.53 1.90 -11.44
CA ALA A 144 -24.01 0.56 -11.23
C ALA A 144 -22.50 0.46 -11.50
N VAL A 145 -21.88 -0.51 -10.85
CA VAL A 145 -20.52 -0.95 -11.15
C VAL A 145 -20.57 -2.00 -12.24
N TRP A 146 -19.77 -1.81 -13.28
CA TRP A 146 -19.63 -2.76 -14.38
C TRP A 146 -18.32 -3.51 -14.28
N HIS A 147 -18.36 -4.80 -14.59
CA HIS A 147 -17.22 -5.70 -14.62
C HIS A 147 -16.92 -6.07 -16.07
N PHE A 148 -15.68 -5.80 -16.49
CA PHE A 148 -15.12 -6.12 -17.80
C PHE A 148 -14.02 -7.14 -17.59
N TYR A 149 -14.13 -8.34 -18.14
CA TYR A 149 -13.18 -9.40 -17.85
C TYR A 149 -12.70 -10.13 -19.08
N TYR A 150 -11.44 -10.54 -19.02
CA TYR A 150 -10.80 -11.42 -19.99
C TYR A 150 -10.65 -12.81 -19.37
N ASP A 151 -11.23 -13.81 -20.03
CA ASP A 151 -11.30 -15.20 -19.56
C ASP A 151 -10.21 -16.09 -20.17
N GLY A 152 -9.19 -15.51 -20.81
CA GLY A 152 -8.15 -16.23 -21.56
C GLY A 152 -8.48 -16.41 -23.03
N GLN A 153 -9.71 -16.18 -23.46
CA GLN A 153 -10.15 -16.30 -24.85
C GLN A 153 -10.72 -14.99 -25.37
N ALA A 154 -11.66 -14.39 -24.65
CA ALA A 154 -12.37 -13.20 -25.07
C ALA A 154 -12.61 -12.24 -23.90
N TRP A 155 -12.88 -10.99 -24.27
CA TRP A 155 -13.42 -10.02 -23.34
C TRP A 155 -14.94 -10.14 -23.28
N ALA A 156 -15.49 -9.99 -22.08
CA ALA A 156 -16.91 -9.92 -21.82
C ALA A 156 -17.21 -8.86 -20.74
N SER A 157 -18.48 -8.51 -20.59
CA SER A 157 -18.92 -7.57 -19.56
C SER A 157 -20.21 -8.01 -18.86
N GLU A 158 -20.35 -7.61 -17.60
CA GLU A 158 -21.56 -7.81 -16.80
C GLU A 158 -21.77 -6.63 -15.84
N SER A 159 -23.04 -6.33 -15.53
CA SER A 159 -23.36 -5.37 -14.46
C SER A 159 -23.29 -6.06 -13.11
N LEU A 160 -22.58 -5.47 -12.17
CA LEU A 160 -22.59 -5.89 -10.76
C LEU A 160 -23.68 -5.18 -9.95
N GLY A 161 -24.47 -4.32 -10.59
CA GLY A 161 -25.46 -3.45 -9.93
C GLY A 161 -24.81 -2.47 -8.96
N GLY A 162 -25.55 -2.10 -7.91
CA GLY A 162 -25.11 -1.16 -6.88
C GLY A 162 -25.39 0.30 -7.22
N ASP A 163 -25.04 1.18 -6.28
CA ASP A 163 -25.19 2.64 -6.41
C ASP A 163 -23.88 3.33 -5.98
N ALA A 164 -22.97 3.48 -6.93
CA ALA A 164 -21.64 4.06 -6.74
C ALA A 164 -21.54 5.49 -7.28
N TRP A 165 -20.93 6.37 -6.49
CA TRP A 165 -20.56 7.72 -6.95
C TRP A 165 -19.06 7.88 -7.19
N SER A 166 -18.23 6.98 -6.67
CA SER A 166 -16.78 7.00 -6.89
C SER A 166 -16.35 6.00 -7.95
N ALA A 167 -15.13 6.18 -8.49
CA ALA A 167 -14.45 5.09 -9.17
C ALA A 167 -14.32 3.86 -8.23
N PRO A 168 -14.40 2.64 -8.76
CA PRO A 168 -14.19 1.42 -7.98
C PRO A 168 -12.72 1.13 -7.70
N ALA A 169 -12.48 0.29 -6.70
CA ALA A 169 -11.23 -0.45 -6.51
C ALA A 169 -11.50 -1.94 -6.66
N ILE A 170 -10.52 -2.69 -7.17
CA ILE A 170 -10.58 -4.15 -7.27
C ILE A 170 -9.25 -4.76 -6.85
N VAL A 171 -9.32 -5.86 -6.11
CA VAL A 171 -8.15 -6.62 -5.66
C VAL A 171 -8.40 -8.12 -5.82
N SER A 172 -7.31 -8.90 -5.88
CA SER A 172 -7.37 -10.36 -5.83
C SER A 172 -6.58 -10.86 -4.62
N PRO A 173 -7.24 -11.22 -3.51
CA PRO A 173 -6.56 -11.69 -2.29
C PRO A 173 -5.92 -13.07 -2.47
N GLN A 174 -6.56 -13.92 -3.27
CA GLN A 174 -6.10 -15.27 -3.58
C GLN A 174 -6.41 -15.61 -5.05
N LEU A 175 -5.78 -16.66 -5.55
CA LEU A 175 -6.11 -17.22 -6.86
C LEU A 175 -7.61 -17.49 -6.93
N ASN A 176 -8.23 -17.13 -8.06
CA ASN A 176 -9.67 -17.29 -8.28
C ASN A 176 -10.57 -16.52 -7.29
N GLN A 177 -10.06 -15.46 -6.66
CA GLN A 177 -10.87 -14.58 -5.82
C GLN A 177 -10.70 -13.13 -6.26
N LEU A 178 -11.81 -12.39 -6.23
CA LEU A 178 -11.82 -10.94 -6.44
C LEU A 178 -12.65 -10.27 -5.36
N ALA A 179 -12.29 -9.04 -5.03
CA ALA A 179 -13.12 -8.16 -4.21
C ALA A 179 -13.14 -6.77 -4.82
N VAL A 180 -14.35 -6.25 -5.01
CA VAL A 180 -14.62 -4.91 -5.57
C VAL A 180 -15.11 -4.01 -4.45
N PHE A 181 -14.67 -2.76 -4.42
CA PHE A 181 -15.07 -1.76 -3.44
C PHE A 181 -15.40 -0.43 -4.10
N VAL A 182 -16.42 0.25 -3.59
CA VAL A 182 -16.86 1.58 -4.06
C VAL A 182 -17.28 2.45 -2.90
N ALA A 183 -17.20 3.76 -3.10
CA ALA A 183 -17.95 4.70 -2.29
C ALA A 183 -19.35 4.89 -2.91
N GLY A 184 -20.37 4.63 -2.11
CA GLY A 184 -21.78 4.66 -2.52
C GLY A 184 -22.62 5.63 -1.69
N GLY A 185 -23.94 5.52 -1.81
CA GLY A 185 -24.92 6.36 -1.11
C GLY A 185 -24.59 6.61 0.37
N GLY A 186 -24.83 7.83 0.85
CA GLY A 186 -24.53 8.22 2.23
C GLY A 186 -23.03 8.36 2.55
N GLY A 187 -22.15 8.32 1.55
CA GLY A 187 -20.71 8.41 1.76
C GLY A 187 -20.13 7.15 2.41
N ARG A 188 -20.70 5.97 2.15
CA ARG A 188 -20.30 4.71 2.79
C ARG A 188 -19.45 3.86 1.85
N LEU A 189 -18.59 3.02 2.42
CA LEU A 189 -17.84 2.02 1.67
C LEU A 189 -18.71 0.78 1.47
N TYR A 190 -18.90 0.38 0.23
CA TYR A 190 -19.53 -0.88 -0.14
C TYR A 190 -18.53 -1.81 -0.79
N GLY A 191 -18.75 -3.13 -0.66
CA GLY A 191 -17.95 -4.11 -1.39
C GLY A 191 -18.71 -5.36 -1.80
N LYS A 192 -18.16 -6.05 -2.79
CA LYS A 192 -18.70 -7.26 -3.40
C LYS A 192 -17.55 -8.24 -3.63
N GLY A 193 -17.67 -9.46 -3.11
CA GLY A 193 -16.68 -10.51 -3.31
C GLY A 193 -17.08 -11.46 -4.44
N TRP A 194 -16.10 -12.15 -5.02
CA TRP A 194 -16.30 -13.13 -6.06
C TRP A 194 -15.43 -14.37 -5.85
N VAL A 195 -16.03 -15.51 -6.14
CA VAL A 195 -15.38 -16.82 -6.32
C VAL A 195 -15.89 -17.41 -7.64
N PRO A 196 -15.26 -18.47 -8.19
CA PRO A 196 -15.67 -19.01 -9.48
C PRO A 196 -17.18 -19.29 -9.56
N GLY A 197 -17.82 -18.61 -10.52
CA GLY A 197 -19.23 -18.76 -10.81
C GLY A 197 -20.20 -17.93 -9.96
N ARG A 198 -19.73 -17.12 -8.98
CA ARG A 198 -20.64 -16.32 -8.16
C ARG A 198 -20.02 -15.06 -7.56
N TRP A 199 -20.72 -13.94 -7.75
CA TRP A 199 -20.57 -12.73 -6.92
C TRP A 199 -21.47 -12.81 -5.68
N SER A 200 -21.00 -12.27 -4.55
CA SER A 200 -21.83 -12.01 -3.37
C SER A 200 -22.83 -10.88 -3.64
N GLU A 201 -23.75 -10.64 -2.70
CA GLU A 201 -24.46 -9.36 -2.62
C GLU A 201 -23.49 -8.20 -2.31
N TRP A 202 -23.96 -6.95 -2.36
CA TRP A 202 -23.19 -5.80 -1.87
C TRP A 202 -23.24 -5.74 -0.34
N GLN A 203 -22.08 -5.69 0.31
CA GLN A 203 -21.93 -5.46 1.75
C GLN A 203 -21.63 -4.00 2.03
N ASP A 204 -22.20 -3.48 3.12
CA ASP A 204 -21.95 -2.13 3.63
C ASP A 204 -20.94 -2.19 4.79
N PHE A 205 -19.86 -1.42 4.67
CA PHE A 205 -18.82 -1.30 5.70
C PHE A 205 -18.82 0.05 6.40
N GLY A 206 -19.81 0.90 6.15
CA GLY A 206 -19.99 2.20 6.78
C GLY A 206 -18.94 3.23 6.37
N GLY A 207 -18.65 4.16 7.29
CA GLY A 207 -17.70 5.25 7.08
C GLY A 207 -18.34 6.53 6.55
N GLU A 208 -17.51 7.58 6.45
CA GLU A 208 -17.87 8.90 5.92
C GLU A 208 -16.83 9.33 4.86
N LEU A 209 -16.96 8.75 3.66
CA LEU A 209 -16.02 8.85 2.56
C LEU A 209 -16.21 10.15 1.77
N ARG A 210 -15.07 10.74 1.41
CA ARG A 210 -14.95 11.89 0.49
C ARG A 210 -14.11 11.55 -0.75
N SER A 211 -13.67 10.30 -0.88
CA SER A 211 -12.91 9.83 -2.04
C SER A 211 -13.34 8.43 -2.48
N ALA A 212 -12.90 8.03 -3.68
CA ALA A 212 -12.83 6.63 -4.04
C ALA A 212 -11.95 5.85 -3.04
N PRO A 213 -12.23 4.55 -2.80
CA PRO A 213 -11.36 3.69 -2.03
C PRO A 213 -10.10 3.31 -2.82
N ALA A 214 -9.01 3.10 -2.10
CA ALA A 214 -7.83 2.42 -2.61
C ALA A 214 -7.59 1.17 -1.77
N CYS A 215 -7.75 0.00 -2.36
CA CYS A 215 -7.62 -1.26 -1.66
C CYS A 215 -6.36 -2.00 -2.10
N ALA A 216 -5.64 -2.58 -1.14
CA ALA A 216 -4.48 -3.43 -1.40
C ALA A 216 -4.51 -4.66 -0.50
N VAL A 217 -3.93 -5.74 -1.01
CA VAL A 217 -3.85 -7.05 -0.33
C VAL A 217 -2.55 -7.74 -0.68
N TYR A 218 -1.99 -8.49 0.26
CA TYR A 218 -0.89 -9.41 -0.02
C TYR A 218 -1.47 -10.72 -0.51
N ARG A 219 -0.96 -11.22 -1.64
CA ARG A 219 -1.34 -12.56 -2.11
C ARG A 219 -0.97 -13.58 -1.05
N GLY A 220 -1.95 -14.36 -0.61
CA GLY A 220 -1.82 -15.36 0.46
C GLY A 220 -2.36 -14.89 1.81
N GLU A 221 -2.62 -13.59 1.98
CA GLU A 221 -3.38 -13.07 3.11
C GLU A 221 -4.85 -12.89 2.73
N GLN A 222 -5.76 -13.13 3.67
CA GLN A 222 -7.20 -12.89 3.47
C GLN A 222 -7.63 -11.48 3.89
N VAL A 223 -6.69 -10.63 4.32
CA VAL A 223 -7.00 -9.27 4.81
C VAL A 223 -6.72 -8.24 3.73
N ILE A 224 -7.80 -7.69 3.20
CA ILE A 224 -7.82 -6.56 2.31
C ILE A 224 -7.80 -5.28 3.14
N ASN A 225 -6.96 -4.33 2.75
CA ASN A 225 -6.82 -3.03 3.39
C ASN A 225 -7.34 -1.96 2.45
N CYS A 226 -8.48 -1.36 2.75
CA CYS A 226 -9.07 -0.28 1.97
C CYS A 226 -8.84 1.07 2.66
N PHE A 227 -8.21 1.99 1.96
CA PHE A 227 -7.90 3.34 2.41
C PHE A 227 -8.79 4.35 1.71
N VAL A 228 -9.31 5.32 2.47
CA VAL A 228 -10.24 6.34 1.98
C VAL A 228 -9.92 7.68 2.61
N VAL A 229 -10.17 8.78 1.90
CA VAL A 229 -10.22 10.11 2.52
C VAL A 229 -11.57 10.28 3.20
N ASN A 230 -11.56 10.66 4.47
CA ASN A 230 -12.78 10.91 5.24
C ASN A 230 -13.22 12.39 5.19
N THR A 231 -14.31 12.71 5.89
CA THR A 231 -14.87 14.06 6.05
C THR A 231 -13.90 15.09 6.65
N TYR A 232 -12.91 14.63 7.42
CA TYR A 232 -11.85 15.46 8.01
C TYR A 232 -10.62 15.62 7.11
N GLN A 233 -10.67 15.16 5.85
CA GLN A 233 -9.54 15.19 4.91
C GLN A 233 -8.30 14.44 5.42
N THR A 234 -8.51 13.40 6.21
CA THR A 234 -7.47 12.46 6.65
C THR A 234 -7.73 11.09 6.01
N ILE A 235 -6.74 10.20 6.04
CA ILE A 235 -6.91 8.85 5.51
C ILE A 235 -7.40 7.91 6.62
N SER A 236 -8.54 7.27 6.39
CA SER A 236 -9.01 6.15 7.20
C SER A 236 -8.84 4.84 6.46
N ARG A 237 -8.51 3.78 7.20
CA ARG A 237 -8.33 2.41 6.73
C ARG A 237 -9.40 1.51 7.32
N GLN A 238 -9.99 0.68 6.48
CA GLN A 238 -10.87 -0.42 6.86
C GLN A 238 -10.15 -1.75 6.57
N ALA A 239 -10.04 -2.61 7.59
CA ALA A 239 -9.66 -4.01 7.39
C ALA A 239 -10.87 -4.80 6.90
N ILE A 240 -10.71 -5.60 5.86
CA ILE A 240 -11.78 -6.44 5.34
C ILE A 240 -11.23 -7.85 5.13
N THR A 241 -11.84 -8.84 5.75
CA THR A 241 -11.48 -10.26 5.54
C THR A 241 -12.42 -10.89 4.53
N MET A 242 -11.86 -11.64 3.58
CA MET A 242 -12.64 -12.42 2.61
C MET A 242 -12.64 -13.91 2.99
N ARG A 243 -13.83 -14.50 3.11
CA ARG A 243 -14.02 -15.95 3.27
C ARG A 243 -15.03 -16.41 2.23
N ASN A 244 -14.56 -17.21 1.27
CA ASN A 244 -15.26 -17.44 0.01
C ASN A 244 -15.60 -16.09 -0.64
N GLU A 245 -16.83 -15.85 -1.05
CA GLU A 245 -17.29 -14.57 -1.59
C GLU A 245 -17.65 -13.55 -0.51
N LEU A 246 -17.77 -13.95 0.76
CA LEU A 246 -18.26 -13.08 1.82
C LEU A 246 -17.15 -12.20 2.38
N LEU A 247 -17.44 -10.90 2.48
CA LEU A 247 -16.54 -9.89 3.00
C LEU A 247 -16.98 -9.45 4.41
N THR A 248 -16.03 -9.29 5.34
CA THR A 248 -16.32 -8.87 6.73
C THR A 248 -15.35 -7.77 7.16
N GLY A 249 -15.89 -6.62 7.58
CA GLY A 249 -15.11 -5.46 8.02
C GLY A 249 -14.76 -5.51 9.51
N ALA A 250 -13.62 -4.91 9.88
CA ALA A 250 -13.17 -4.77 11.27
C ALA A 250 -13.34 -3.35 11.84
N GLY A 251 -13.94 -2.43 11.08
CA GLY A 251 -14.05 -1.02 11.44
C GLY A 251 -12.92 -0.14 10.89
N TYR A 252 -13.10 1.17 11.06
CA TYR A 252 -12.17 2.19 10.57
C TYR A 252 -11.13 2.57 11.60
N VAL A 253 -9.91 2.79 11.11
CA VAL A 253 -8.78 3.37 11.84
C VAL A 253 -8.21 4.52 11.04
N THR A 254 -7.96 5.68 11.64
CA THR A 254 -7.44 6.87 10.94
C THR A 254 -5.93 6.96 11.09
N LEU A 255 -5.25 7.21 9.97
CA LEU A 255 -3.80 7.33 9.91
C LEU A 255 -3.34 8.75 10.26
N ALA A 256 -2.12 8.83 10.81
CA ALA A 256 -1.45 10.11 10.99
C ALA A 256 -1.14 10.78 9.65
N MET A 257 -1.32 12.10 9.59
CA MET A 257 -1.07 12.92 8.40
C MET A 257 0.16 13.83 8.57
N SER A 258 1.12 13.42 9.41
CA SER A 258 2.36 14.17 9.64
C SER A 258 3.36 13.97 8.51
N GLU A 259 3.85 15.06 7.96
CA GLU A 259 4.98 15.12 7.03
C GLU A 259 6.31 14.92 7.78
N ALA A 260 7.35 14.52 7.04
CA ALA A 260 8.68 14.27 7.60
C ALA A 260 9.34 15.52 8.20
N ASP A 261 8.94 16.71 7.78
CA ASP A 261 9.40 18.00 8.29
C ASP A 261 8.55 18.53 9.47
N GLY A 262 7.55 17.76 9.91
CA GLY A 262 6.64 18.11 11.00
C GLY A 262 5.37 18.85 10.58
N ASN A 263 5.19 19.16 9.29
CA ASN A 263 3.96 19.78 8.78
C ASN A 263 2.79 18.79 8.72
N ILE A 264 1.56 19.30 8.58
CA ILE A 264 0.36 18.47 8.37
C ILE A 264 0.05 18.42 6.87
N LEU A 265 0.04 17.21 6.33
CA LEU A 265 -0.33 16.96 4.95
C LEU A 265 -1.85 17.12 4.76
N THR A 266 -2.23 18.03 3.89
CA THR A 266 -3.62 18.15 3.40
C THR A 266 -3.76 17.46 2.05
N VAL A 267 -4.48 16.34 2.03
CA VAL A 267 -4.71 15.56 0.79
C VAL A 267 -5.67 16.28 -0.16
N GLY A 268 -5.38 16.17 -1.46
CA GLY A 268 -6.19 16.73 -2.54
C GLY A 268 -6.72 15.67 -3.52
N SER A 269 -6.36 14.39 -3.33
CA SER A 269 -6.81 13.28 -4.17
C SER A 269 -7.33 12.12 -3.33
N ALA A 270 -8.02 11.17 -3.99
CA ALA A 270 -8.12 9.82 -3.47
C ALA A 270 -6.73 9.21 -3.27
N PRO A 271 -6.54 8.29 -2.31
CA PRO A 271 -5.29 7.56 -2.19
C PRO A 271 -5.10 6.58 -3.36
N ALA A 272 -3.86 6.14 -3.55
CA ALA A 272 -3.54 4.89 -4.20
C ALA A 272 -2.79 4.00 -3.20
N ALA A 273 -3.03 2.70 -3.26
CA ALA A 273 -2.47 1.72 -2.33
C ALA A 273 -1.81 0.59 -3.11
N LEU A 274 -0.55 0.30 -2.80
CA LEU A 274 0.25 -0.73 -3.46
C LEU A 274 0.83 -1.66 -2.40
N ALA A 275 0.59 -2.97 -2.53
CA ALA A 275 1.30 -3.96 -1.74
C ALA A 275 2.79 -3.96 -2.15
N SER A 276 3.65 -3.45 -1.26
CA SER A 276 5.09 -3.23 -1.53
C SER A 276 6.00 -4.25 -0.83
N GLY A 277 5.43 -5.32 -0.28
CA GLY A 277 6.16 -6.40 0.38
C GLY A 277 5.36 -6.94 1.56
N PRO A 278 5.75 -8.09 2.15
CA PRO A 278 4.98 -8.71 3.23
C PRO A 278 4.64 -7.72 4.35
N GLY A 279 3.36 -7.51 4.60
CA GLY A 279 2.86 -6.56 5.62
C GLY A 279 3.16 -5.08 5.39
N ARG A 280 3.72 -4.66 4.24
CA ARG A 280 3.97 -3.24 3.86
C ARG A 280 3.12 -2.75 2.68
N ILE A 281 2.35 -1.68 2.87
CA ILE A 281 1.55 -1.04 1.81
C ILE A 281 2.15 0.34 1.59
N THR A 282 2.53 0.63 0.35
CA THR A 282 2.88 1.99 -0.06
C THR A 282 1.60 2.75 -0.39
N LEU A 283 1.40 3.86 0.30
CA LEU A 283 0.32 4.80 0.07
C LEU A 283 0.84 6.00 -0.71
N LEU A 284 0.08 6.41 -1.72
CA LEU A 284 0.38 7.57 -2.56
C LEU A 284 -0.81 8.51 -2.56
N VAL A 285 -0.56 9.81 -2.45
CA VAL A 285 -1.57 10.87 -2.54
C VAL A 285 -1.00 12.08 -3.25
N LEU A 286 -1.88 12.85 -3.89
CA LEU A 286 -1.58 14.22 -4.28
C LEU A 286 -2.12 15.16 -3.20
N ASN A 287 -1.36 16.21 -2.89
CA ASN A 287 -1.92 17.34 -2.15
C ASN A 287 -2.71 18.28 -3.10
N ARG A 288 -3.27 19.37 -2.56
CA ARG A 288 -4.04 20.34 -3.37
C ARG A 288 -3.24 21.07 -4.44
N ASN A 289 -1.90 21.07 -4.33
CA ASN A 289 -0.99 21.68 -5.29
C ASN A 289 -0.43 20.64 -6.28
N GLN A 290 -1.06 19.46 -6.39
CA GLN A 290 -0.63 18.36 -7.27
C GLN A 290 0.79 17.82 -6.99
N ASN A 291 1.29 18.03 -5.77
CA ASN A 291 2.53 17.43 -5.32
C ASN A 291 2.28 16.00 -4.85
N LEU A 292 3.14 15.07 -5.27
CA LEU A 292 3.05 13.67 -4.91
C LEU A 292 3.72 13.40 -3.55
N PHE A 293 2.98 12.71 -2.69
CA PHE A 293 3.45 12.26 -1.38
C PHE A 293 3.35 10.74 -1.28
N GLN A 294 4.30 10.17 -0.56
CA GLN A 294 4.38 8.74 -0.28
C GLN A 294 4.46 8.48 1.23
N ALA A 295 3.80 7.43 1.69
CA ALA A 295 4.01 6.85 3.00
C ALA A 295 4.06 5.32 2.90
N THR A 296 4.76 4.66 3.83
CA THR A 296 4.72 3.20 3.96
C THR A 296 3.93 2.84 5.22
N TRP A 297 2.82 2.14 5.03
CA TRP A 297 2.01 1.58 6.10
C TRP A 297 2.45 0.15 6.38
N ALA A 298 2.70 -0.18 7.64
CA ALA A 298 3.15 -1.51 8.07
C ALA A 298 2.34 -2.02 9.29
N GLY A 299 1.01 -1.91 9.21
CA GLY A 299 0.11 -2.33 10.29
C GLY A 299 -0.07 -1.32 11.43
N ARG A 300 0.54 -0.12 11.35
CA ARG A 300 0.50 0.92 12.39
C ARG A 300 -0.25 2.16 11.90
N GLU A 301 -0.84 2.90 12.82
CA GLU A 301 -1.59 4.13 12.54
C GLU A 301 -0.65 5.31 12.23
N THR A 302 0.51 5.33 12.89
CA THR A 302 1.55 6.32 12.64
C THR A 302 2.28 6.01 11.34
N VAL A 303 2.15 6.93 10.39
CA VAL A 303 2.90 6.94 9.14
C VAL A 303 3.57 8.30 8.97
N THR A 304 4.69 8.33 8.25
CA THR A 304 5.39 9.57 7.92
C THR A 304 5.30 9.82 6.42
N TRP A 305 4.70 10.94 6.04
CA TRP A 305 4.56 11.33 4.65
C TRP A 305 5.81 12.03 4.14
N GLN A 306 6.23 11.66 2.94
CA GLN A 306 7.39 12.24 2.28
C GLN A 306 6.98 12.73 0.90
N ARG A 307 7.33 13.98 0.57
CA ARG A 307 7.17 14.50 -0.78
C ARG A 307 8.17 13.80 -1.69
N ILE A 308 7.68 13.29 -2.82
CA ILE A 308 8.50 12.63 -3.84
C ILE A 308 8.39 13.37 -5.17
N ASN A 309 9.45 13.34 -5.97
CA ASN A 309 9.52 14.00 -7.28
C ASN A 309 9.13 15.49 -7.25
N PRO A 310 9.77 16.33 -6.42
CA PRO A 310 9.35 17.72 -6.19
C PRO A 310 9.38 18.63 -7.43
N ASN A 311 10.04 18.19 -8.51
CA ASN A 311 10.18 18.92 -9.77
C ASN A 311 9.09 18.57 -10.81
N HIS A 312 8.18 17.65 -10.49
CA HIS A 312 7.11 17.22 -11.39
C HIS A 312 5.74 17.38 -10.74
N SER A 313 4.77 17.88 -11.51
CA SER A 313 3.35 17.83 -11.16
C SER A 313 2.70 16.63 -11.83
N PHE A 314 1.65 16.11 -11.20
CA PHE A 314 0.90 14.95 -11.70
C PHE A 314 -0.59 15.29 -11.77
N ALA A 315 -1.25 14.85 -12.83
CA ALA A 315 -2.70 14.99 -12.97
C ALA A 315 -3.47 13.79 -12.42
N SER A 316 -2.79 12.71 -12.05
CA SER A 316 -3.36 11.58 -11.32
C SER A 316 -2.36 11.00 -10.33
N VAL A 317 -2.86 10.31 -9.30
CA VAL A 317 -2.01 9.43 -8.49
C VAL A 317 -1.46 8.30 -9.37
N PRO A 318 -0.25 7.78 -9.09
CA PRO A 318 0.28 6.63 -9.79
C PRO A 318 -0.43 5.31 -9.44
N THR A 319 -0.53 4.43 -10.43
CA THR A 319 -0.91 3.02 -10.27
C THR A 319 0.23 2.12 -10.68
N CYS A 320 0.47 1.04 -9.96
CA CYS A 320 1.62 0.19 -10.21
C CYS A 320 1.24 -1.29 -10.31
N ALA A 321 1.99 -2.04 -11.13
CA ALA A 321 1.96 -3.49 -11.18
C ALA A 321 3.37 -4.05 -11.04
N SER A 322 3.48 -5.27 -10.52
CA SER A 322 4.76 -5.97 -10.37
C SER A 322 4.83 -7.15 -11.33
N THR A 323 5.84 -7.15 -12.19
CA THR A 323 6.13 -8.24 -13.14
C THR A 323 7.05 -9.30 -12.56
N ALA A 324 7.76 -8.98 -11.48
CA ALA A 324 8.68 -9.87 -10.79
C ALA A 324 8.86 -9.41 -9.33
N PRO A 325 9.17 -10.32 -8.40
CA PRO A 325 9.50 -9.96 -7.03
C PRO A 325 10.52 -8.83 -6.99
N GLY A 326 10.16 -7.78 -6.25
CA GLY A 326 10.96 -6.60 -6.08
C GLY A 326 11.16 -5.70 -7.31
N ARG A 327 10.28 -5.79 -8.31
CA ARG A 327 10.15 -4.82 -9.39
C ARG A 327 8.72 -4.30 -9.44
N ALA A 328 8.54 -2.98 -9.55
CA ALA A 328 7.25 -2.37 -9.83
C ALA A 328 7.35 -1.44 -11.04
N ASP A 329 6.37 -1.53 -11.94
CA ASP A 329 6.12 -0.59 -13.02
C ASP A 329 4.93 0.29 -12.63
N CYS A 330 5.18 1.58 -12.47
CA CYS A 330 4.21 2.57 -12.07
C CYS A 330 3.87 3.51 -13.22
N PHE A 331 2.60 3.86 -13.33
CA PHE A 331 2.05 4.69 -14.37
C PHE A 331 1.17 5.78 -13.78
N ALA A 332 1.30 6.99 -14.29
CA ALA A 332 0.52 8.14 -13.83
C ALA A 332 0.23 9.07 -15.01
N ARG A 333 -0.79 9.91 -14.88
CA ARG A 333 -1.09 10.94 -15.87
C ARG A 333 -0.24 12.18 -15.60
N GLY A 334 0.50 12.64 -16.61
CA GLY A 334 1.14 13.96 -16.59
C GLY A 334 0.12 15.10 -16.61
N PRO A 335 0.54 16.36 -16.36
CA PRO A 335 -0.34 17.52 -16.46
C PRO A 335 -0.87 17.69 -17.90
N ASP A 336 -2.14 18.07 -18.01
CA ASP A 336 -2.75 18.37 -19.31
C ASP A 336 -2.16 19.66 -19.89
N SER A 337 -1.73 19.63 -21.16
CA SER A 337 -1.24 20.82 -21.90
C SER A 337 -2.12 21.08 -23.13
N PRO A 338 -3.17 21.90 -22.99
CA PRO A 338 -4.09 22.19 -24.09
C PRO A 338 -3.43 22.96 -25.24
N MET A 339 -2.35 23.72 -25.00
CA MET A 339 -1.61 24.44 -26.05
C MET A 339 -0.78 23.52 -26.96
N LEU A 340 -0.50 22.28 -26.53
CA LEU A 340 0.29 21.31 -27.29
C LEU A 340 -0.56 20.14 -27.82
N GLY A 341 -1.88 20.16 -27.61
CA GLY A 341 -2.73 19.00 -27.88
C GLY A 341 -2.32 17.77 -27.07
N ALA A 342 -1.57 17.95 -25.98
CA ALA A 342 -1.06 16.86 -25.14
C ALA A 342 -1.99 16.72 -23.94
N PHE A 343 -2.96 15.83 -24.05
CA PHE A 343 -3.77 15.38 -22.91
C PHE A 343 -3.00 14.30 -22.16
N GLY A 344 -2.64 14.60 -20.91
CA GLY A 344 -2.08 13.70 -19.92
C GLY A 344 -1.31 12.49 -20.45
N ASP A 345 -0.10 12.71 -21.00
CA ASP A 345 0.76 11.61 -21.38
C ASP A 345 0.96 10.68 -20.17
N ILE A 346 0.88 9.37 -20.42
CA ILE A 346 1.11 8.37 -19.38
C ILE A 346 2.61 8.35 -19.07
N LEU A 347 2.95 8.82 -17.89
CA LEU A 347 4.27 8.71 -17.30
C LEU A 347 4.52 7.24 -16.94
N HIS A 348 5.76 6.78 -17.06
CA HIS A 348 6.19 5.46 -16.62
C HIS A 348 7.46 5.58 -15.78
N ALA A 349 7.48 4.90 -14.64
CA ALA A 349 8.66 4.66 -13.84
C ALA A 349 8.73 3.18 -13.49
N SER A 350 9.93 2.60 -13.57
CA SER A 350 10.19 1.28 -13.02
C SER A 350 11.19 1.39 -11.88
N GLY A 351 10.90 0.75 -10.75
CA GLY A 351 11.77 0.77 -9.58
C GLY A 351 11.88 -0.60 -8.92
N THR A 352 12.89 -0.74 -8.07
CA THR A 352 13.00 -1.89 -7.18
C THR A 352 12.13 -1.71 -5.95
N VAL A 353 11.46 -2.78 -5.53
CA VAL A 353 10.65 -2.84 -4.31
C VAL A 353 11.33 -3.86 -3.40
N GLN A 354 11.96 -3.44 -2.31
CA GLN A 354 12.58 -4.39 -1.37
C GLN A 354 11.63 -4.74 -0.23
#